data_AF-A0A916YJE9-F1
#
_entry.id   AF-A0A916YJE9-F1
#
_cell.length_a   1.000
_cell.length_b   1.000
_cell.length_c   1.000
_cell.angle_alpha   90.00
_cell.angle_beta   90.00
_cell.angle_gamma   90.00
#
_symmetry.space_group_name_H-M   'P 1'
#
loop_
_entity.id
_entity.type
_entity.pdbx_description
1 polymer ?
#
loop_
_entity_poly.entity_id
_entity_poly.type
_entity_poly.pdbx_seq_one_letter_code
_entity_poly.pdbx_strand_id
1 'polypeptide(L)'
;MTFEISDWVQANTSNGELIHGYIESMDGEQGIAKLMVIKSDNEEIVGKMITVREHGLKRLPAASFDDVGHILNLIDLALSTHDEAWFMELTEKLKPAGLAARENHLIPRIHQSFTNRLGLYDLK
;
A
#
# COMPACT_ATOMS: atom_id res chain seq x y z
N MET A 1 -7.32 23.57 -7.24
CA MET A 1 -6.30 22.63 -6.72
C MET A 1 -5.10 22.77 -7.62
N THR A 2 -3.91 22.99 -7.06
CA THR A 2 -2.68 23.18 -7.83
C THR A 2 -1.97 21.84 -7.91
N PHE A 3 -1.69 21.37 -9.11
CA PHE A 3 -0.82 20.21 -9.34
C PHE A 3 0.63 20.70 -9.45
N GLU A 4 1.57 19.86 -9.01
CA GLU A 4 3.01 20.14 -9.10
C GLU A 4 3.73 19.06 -9.91
N ILE A 5 4.90 19.42 -10.44
CA ILE A 5 5.79 18.46 -11.11
C ILE A 5 6.16 17.37 -10.10
N SER A 6 6.17 16.11 -10.54
CA SER A 6 6.36 14.90 -9.72
C SER A 6 5.17 14.45 -8.87
N ASP A 7 4.03 15.13 -8.94
CA ASP A 7 2.82 14.63 -8.29
C ASP A 7 2.34 13.31 -8.92
N TRP A 8 1.94 12.38 -8.05
CA TRP A 8 1.22 11.18 -8.46
C TRP A 8 -0.24 11.53 -8.78
N VAL A 9 -0.64 11.20 -10.00
CA VAL A 9 -1.97 11.51 -10.52
C VAL A 9 -2.58 10.30 -11.21
N GLN A 10 -3.89 10.29 -11.19
CA GLN A 10 -4.74 9.40 -11.97
C GLN A 10 -5.45 10.23 -13.04
N ALA A 11 -5.48 9.71 -14.26
CA ALA A 11 -6.16 10.34 -15.39
C ALA A 11 -7.01 9.32 -16.13
N ASN A 12 -8.03 9.81 -16.83
CA ASN A 12 -8.77 9.01 -17.80
C ASN A 12 -8.45 9.49 -19.21
N THR A 13 -8.25 8.56 -20.15
CA THR A 13 -8.16 8.92 -21.56
C THR A 13 -9.51 9.30 -22.13
N SER A 14 -9.52 9.91 -23.32
CA SER A 14 -10.75 10.17 -24.07
C SER A 14 -11.52 8.88 -24.41
N ASN A 15 -10.84 7.73 -24.42
CA ASN A 15 -11.43 6.40 -24.64
C ASN A 15 -11.94 5.75 -23.34
N GLY A 16 -11.78 6.42 -22.19
CA GLY A 16 -12.21 5.92 -20.89
C GLY A 16 -11.22 4.97 -20.21
N GLU A 17 -9.98 4.89 -20.68
CA GLU A 17 -8.95 4.05 -20.06
C GLU A 17 -8.41 4.74 -18.81
N LEU A 18 -8.23 3.99 -17.73
CA LEU A 18 -7.67 4.50 -16.50
C LEU A 18 -6.14 4.45 -16.56
N ILE A 19 -5.53 5.55 -16.14
CA ILE A 19 -4.08 5.74 -16.18
C ILE A 19 -3.59 6.24 -14.84
N HIS A 20 -2.49 5.65 -14.38
CA HIS A 20 -1.72 6.08 -13.21
C HIS A 20 -0.33 6.47 -13.64
N GLY A 21 0.12 7.62 -13.17
CA GLY A 21 1.40 8.18 -13.54
C GLY A 21 1.81 9.34 -12.64
N TYR A 22 2.90 9.99 -13.02
CA TYR A 22 3.34 11.22 -12.39
C TYR A 22 3.46 12.35 -13.41
N ILE A 23 3.28 13.59 -12.95
CA ILE A 23 3.41 14.77 -13.79
C ILE A 23 4.89 15.03 -14.08
N GLU A 24 5.25 15.04 -15.36
CA GLU A 24 6.61 15.40 -15.79
C GLU A 24 6.71 16.91 -16.07
N SER A 25 5.69 17.49 -16.72
CA SER A 25 5.65 18.92 -17.01
C SER A 25 4.22 19.44 -17.09
N MET A 26 4.03 20.72 -16.83
CA MET A 26 2.73 21.39 -16.89
C MET A 26 2.83 22.67 -17.70
N ASP A 27 1.83 22.88 -18.54
CA ASP A 27 1.61 24.14 -19.24
C ASP A 27 0.37 24.81 -18.63
N GLY A 28 0.63 25.73 -17.70
CA GLY A 28 -0.42 26.47 -16.99
C GLY A 28 -1.14 27.51 -17.87
N GLU A 29 -0.57 27.89 -19.02
CA GLU A 29 -1.27 28.78 -19.96
C GLU A 29 -2.34 28.03 -20.75
N GLN A 30 -2.10 26.74 -21.03
CA GLN A 30 -3.01 25.88 -21.78
C GLN A 30 -3.91 25.01 -20.89
N GLY A 31 -3.60 24.89 -19.59
CA GLY A 31 -4.32 24.02 -18.65
C GLY A 31 -4.12 22.53 -18.99
N ILE A 32 -2.91 22.18 -19.40
CA ILE A 32 -2.55 20.85 -19.88
C ILE A 32 -1.33 20.35 -19.10
N ALA A 33 -1.39 19.10 -18.64
CA ALA A 33 -0.27 18.42 -18.02
C ALA A 33 0.25 17.27 -18.90
N LYS A 34 1.56 17.15 -18.99
CA LYS A 34 2.23 15.94 -19.48
C LYS A 34 2.54 15.03 -18.32
N LEU A 35 2.16 13.78 -18.46
CA LEU A 35 2.39 12.75 -17.45
C LEU A 35 3.03 11.51 -18.06
N MET A 36 3.90 10.90 -17.28
CA MET A 36 4.53 9.63 -17.60
C MET A 36 3.64 8.50 -17.09
N VAL A 37 3.23 7.60 -17.98
CA VAL A 37 2.37 6.47 -17.61
C VAL A 37 3.19 5.37 -16.97
N ILE A 38 2.84 5.01 -15.73
CA ILE A 38 3.46 3.90 -14.99
C ILE A 38 2.57 2.66 -15.02
N LYS A 39 1.25 2.84 -15.01
CA LYS A 39 0.28 1.76 -15.12
C LYS A 39 -0.96 2.25 -15.85
N SER A 40 -1.48 1.44 -16.77
CA SER A 40 -2.76 1.67 -17.39
C SER A 40 -3.45 0.34 -17.68
N ASP A 41 -4.78 0.38 -17.81
CA ASP A 41 -5.57 -0.73 -18.33
C ASP A 41 -5.22 -1.06 -19.79
N ASN A 42 -4.69 -0.08 -20.54
CA ASN A 42 -4.10 -0.31 -21.85
C ASN A 42 -2.58 -0.43 -21.72
N GLU A 43 -2.07 -1.64 -21.90
CA GLU A 43 -0.64 -1.95 -21.78
C GLU A 43 0.21 -1.24 -22.86
N GLU A 44 -0.37 -0.87 -24.00
CA GLU A 44 0.38 -0.22 -25.09
C GLU A 44 0.84 1.20 -24.75
N ILE A 45 0.20 1.85 -23.77
CA ILE A 45 0.51 3.23 -23.38
C ILE A 45 1.40 3.32 -22.14
N VAL A 46 1.71 2.18 -21.51
CA VAL A 46 2.64 2.13 -20.37
C VAL A 46 4.04 2.55 -20.81
N GLY A 47 4.69 3.41 -20.03
CA GLY A 47 6.01 3.97 -20.32
C GLY A 47 6.02 5.08 -21.37
N LYS A 48 4.85 5.52 -21.87
CA LYS A 48 4.74 6.67 -22.78
C LYS A 48 4.38 7.94 -22.01
N MET A 49 4.80 9.07 -22.56
CA MET A 49 4.27 10.37 -22.13
C MET A 49 2.94 10.63 -22.81
N ILE A 50 1.94 11.00 -22.02
CA ILE A 50 0.66 11.45 -22.54
C ILE A 50 0.32 12.83 -22.03
N THR A 51 -0.49 13.52 -22.81
CA THR A 51 -0.90 14.89 -22.56
C THR A 51 -2.39 14.87 -22.19
N VAL A 52 -2.72 15.32 -20.99
CA VAL A 52 -4.11 15.38 -20.52
C VAL A 52 -4.42 16.77 -20.00
N ARG A 53 -5.69 17.17 -20.13
CA ARG A 53 -6.16 18.45 -19.59
C ARG A 53 -6.28 18.35 -18.07
N GLU A 54 -5.95 19.44 -17.38
CA GLU A 54 -5.96 19.50 -15.91
C GLU A 54 -7.30 19.10 -15.27
N HIS A 55 -8.43 19.45 -15.90
CA HIS A 55 -9.78 19.07 -15.40
C HIS A 55 -10.03 17.55 -15.31
N GLY A 56 -9.26 16.75 -16.04
CA GLY A 56 -9.37 15.29 -16.06
C GLY A 56 -8.41 14.60 -15.09
N LEU A 57 -7.54 15.37 -14.42
CA LEU A 57 -6.59 14.86 -13.44
C LEU A 57 -7.26 14.73 -12.08
N LYS A 58 -6.99 13.60 -11.43
CA LYS A 58 -7.27 13.39 -10.01
C LYS A 58 -5.95 13.15 -9.31
N ARG A 59 -5.66 13.91 -8.26
CA ARG A 59 -4.48 13.64 -7.42
C ARG A 59 -4.69 12.31 -6.72
N LEU A 60 -3.73 11.41 -6.81
CA LEU A 60 -3.76 10.21 -5.99
C LEU A 60 -3.50 10.65 -4.54
N PRO A 61 -4.34 10.23 -3.58
CA PRO A 61 -4.04 10.50 -2.18
C PRO A 61 -2.67 9.89 -1.88
N ALA A 62 -1.82 10.67 -1.20
CA ALA A 62 -0.59 10.11 -0.64
C ALA A 62 -0.99 8.89 0.18
N ALA A 63 -0.37 7.73 -0.10
CA ALA A 63 -0.67 6.54 0.65
C ALA A 63 -0.39 6.83 2.13
N SER A 64 -1.45 6.88 2.94
CA SER A 64 -1.29 6.82 4.39
C SER A 64 -0.83 5.41 4.70
N PHE A 65 0.46 5.28 5.03
CA PHE A 65 1.04 4.04 5.53
C PHE A 65 0.67 3.81 7.01
N ASP A 66 -0.39 4.45 7.49
CA ASP A 66 -0.87 4.35 8.87
C ASP A 66 -1.76 3.12 9.09
N ASP A 67 -2.13 2.41 8.01
CA ASP A 67 -2.79 1.12 8.14
C ASP A 67 -1.80 0.05 8.64
N VAL A 68 -2.20 -0.66 9.70
CA VAL A 68 -1.40 -1.69 10.35
C VAL A 68 -0.99 -2.79 9.36
N GLY A 69 -1.87 -3.17 8.42
CA GLY A 69 -1.57 -4.16 7.40
C GLY A 69 -0.49 -3.70 6.42
N HIS A 70 -0.52 -2.43 6.01
CA HIS A 70 0.54 -1.85 5.18
C HIS A 70 1.90 -1.85 5.89
N ILE A 71 1.94 -1.48 7.17
CA ILE A 71 3.18 -1.48 7.97
C ILE A 71 3.75 -2.91 8.08
N LEU A 72 2.91 -3.92 8.30
CA LEU A 72 3.34 -5.32 8.37
C LEU A 72 3.93 -5.80 7.04
N ASN A 73 3.32 -5.47 5.90
CA ASN A 73 3.87 -5.82 4.58
C ASN A 73 5.25 -5.16 4.34
N LEU A 74 5.44 -3.92 4.81
CA LEU A 74 6.72 -3.23 4.73
C LEU A 74 7.78 -3.85 5.66
N ILE A 75 7.37 -4.33 6.84
CA ILE A 75 8.24 -5.08 7.76
C ILE A 75 8.74 -6.37 7.10
N ASP A 76 7.85 -7.14 6.46
CA ASP A 76 8.23 -8.35 5.74
C ASP A 76 9.22 -8.04 4.60
N LEU A 77 9.03 -6.92 3.90
CA LEU A 77 9.96 -6.46 2.88
C LEU A 77 11.33 -6.10 3.47
N ALA A 78 11.36 -5.37 4.58
CA ALA A 78 12.59 -5.00 5.29
C ALA A 78 13.39 -6.24 5.73
N LEU A 79 12.69 -7.24 6.26
CA LEU A 79 13.28 -8.54 6.61
C LEU A 79 13.84 -9.24 5.39
N SER A 80 13.10 -9.24 4.26
CA SER A 80 13.57 -9.85 3.01
C SER A 80 14.81 -9.15 2.44
N THR A 81 14.93 -7.83 2.62
CA THR A 81 16.09 -7.04 2.15
C THR A 81 17.19 -6.94 3.19
N HIS A 82 17.01 -7.51 4.38
CA HIS A 82 17.93 -7.42 5.53
C HIS A 82 18.24 -5.97 5.95
N ASP A 83 17.26 -5.09 5.85
CA ASP A 83 17.38 -3.69 6.27
C ASP A 83 16.93 -3.52 7.72
N GLU A 84 17.90 -3.61 8.64
CA GLU A 84 17.66 -3.52 10.08
C GLU A 84 17.15 -2.14 10.52
N ALA A 85 17.71 -1.07 9.94
CA ALA A 85 17.32 0.30 10.30
C ALA A 85 15.86 0.53 9.93
N TRP A 86 15.48 0.15 8.70
CA TRP A 86 14.11 0.31 8.22
C TRP A 86 13.12 -0.58 8.99
N PHE A 87 13.50 -1.81 9.33
CA PHE A 87 12.69 -2.68 10.18
C PHE A 87 12.39 -2.07 11.55
N MET A 88 13.39 -1.47 12.19
CA MET A 88 13.24 -0.85 13.52
C MET A 88 12.28 0.35 13.46
N GLU A 89 12.45 1.22 12.46
CA GLU A 89 11.55 2.37 12.25
C GLU A 89 10.08 1.94 12.04
N LEU A 90 9.84 0.91 11.22
CA LEU A 90 8.50 0.39 10.96
C LEU A 90 7.89 -0.29 12.20
N THR A 91 8.70 -1.01 12.96
CA THR A 91 8.26 -1.67 14.20
C THR A 91 7.93 -0.66 15.29
N GLU A 92 8.63 0.48 15.35
CA GLU A 92 8.30 1.60 16.24
C GLU A 92 6.98 2.26 15.83
N LYS A 93 6.75 2.48 14.54
CA LYS A 93 5.47 3.00 14.01
C LYS A 93 4.27 2.09 14.33
N LEU A 94 4.49 0.78 14.46
CA LEU A 94 3.46 -0.18 14.88
C LEU A 94 3.05 -0.03 16.36
N LYS A 95 3.87 0.62 17.19
CA LYS A 95 3.60 0.84 18.61
C LYS A 95 2.98 2.24 18.81
N PRO A 96 1.66 2.40 18.60
CA PRO A 96 0.78 2.57 19.76
C PRO A 96 -0.69 2.13 19.52
N ALA A 97 -1.04 0.88 19.91
CA ALA A 97 -2.40 0.41 20.29
C ALA A 97 -2.42 -1.09 20.68
N GLY A 98 -1.37 -1.87 20.36
CA GLY A 98 -1.38 -3.32 20.50
C GLY A 98 -0.69 -3.92 21.73
N LEU A 99 0.03 -3.11 22.53
CA LEU A 99 0.84 -3.63 23.66
C LEU A 99 0.18 -3.47 25.04
N ALA A 100 -1.02 -2.89 25.12
CA ALA A 100 -1.81 -2.83 26.37
C ALA A 100 -2.75 -4.04 26.56
N ALA A 101 -2.85 -4.96 25.59
CA ALA A 101 -3.86 -6.03 25.59
C ALA A 101 -3.29 -7.46 25.48
N ARG A 102 -2.01 -7.67 25.83
CA ARG A 102 -1.39 -9.02 25.80
C ARG A 102 -0.70 -9.44 27.09
N GLU A 103 -1.10 -8.85 28.22
CA GLU A 103 -0.73 -9.36 29.54
C GLU A 103 -2.00 -9.44 30.38
N ASN A 104 -2.63 -10.62 30.38
CA ASN A 104 -3.58 -11.17 31.36
C ASN A 104 -4.56 -12.13 30.68
N HIS A 105 -4.08 -13.32 30.33
CA HIS A 105 -4.96 -14.48 30.34
C HIS A 105 -4.28 -15.60 31.12
N LEU A 106 -4.56 -15.59 32.42
CA LEU A 106 -4.40 -16.76 33.29
C LEU A 106 -5.21 -17.89 32.66
N ILE A 107 -4.54 -18.89 32.10
CA ILE A 107 -5.18 -20.08 31.55
C ILE A 107 -5.65 -20.93 32.75
N PRO A 108 -6.96 -21.15 32.98
CA PRO A 108 -7.38 -22.20 33.89
C PRO A 108 -7.11 -23.54 33.19
N ARG A 109 -6.46 -24.47 33.89
CA ARG A 109 -6.34 -25.87 33.46
C ARG A 109 -7.73 -26.42 33.16
N ILE A 110 -8.09 -26.52 31.88
CA ILE A 110 -9.17 -27.36 31.41
C ILE A 110 -8.51 -28.53 30.68
N HIS A 111 -8.77 -29.73 31.18
CA HIS A 111 -8.32 -30.99 30.63
C HIS A 111 -8.77 -31.09 29.16
N GLN A 112 -7.83 -30.95 28.22
CA GLN A 112 -8.12 -31.02 26.78
C GLN A 112 -7.83 -32.44 26.30
N SER A 113 -8.87 -33.24 26.10
CA SER A 113 -8.82 -34.38 25.19
C SER A 113 -8.67 -33.82 23.77
N PHE A 114 -7.50 -34.02 23.15
CA PHE A 114 -7.29 -33.61 21.76
C PHE A 114 -7.79 -34.70 20.82
N THR A 115 -8.85 -34.42 20.06
CA THR A 115 -9.25 -35.24 18.90
C THR A 115 -8.55 -34.70 17.64
N ASN A 116 -7.53 -35.41 17.16
CA ASN A 116 -6.97 -35.21 15.82
C ASN A 116 -7.69 -36.09 14.78
N ARG A 117 -7.65 -35.69 13.50
CA ARG A 117 -8.36 -36.35 12.37
C ARG A 117 -7.86 -37.76 11.99
N LEU A 118 -7.04 -38.39 12.83
CA LEU A 118 -6.55 -39.77 12.67
C LEU A 118 -7.02 -40.71 13.79
N GLY A 119 -7.94 -40.25 14.66
CA GLY A 119 -8.44 -41.03 15.78
C GLY A 119 -7.73 -40.73 17.10
N LEU A 120 -8.46 -40.93 18.19
CA LEU A 120 -8.10 -40.62 19.58
C LEU A 120 -6.98 -41.55 20.07
N TYR A 121 -5.89 -41.00 20.62
CA TYR A 121 -4.96 -41.76 21.45
C TYR A 121 -5.01 -41.22 22.88
N ASP A 122 -5.33 -42.09 23.82
CA ASP A 122 -5.28 -41.82 25.26
C ASP A 122 -3.89 -42.26 25.75
N LEU A 123 -3.10 -41.30 26.23
CA LEU A 123 -1.85 -41.59 26.93
C LEU A 123 -2.17 -41.55 28.44
N LYS A 124 -2.14 -42.75 29.02
CA LYS A 124 -2.38 -43.06 30.42
C LYS A 124 -1.44 -42.34 31.38
#